data_AF-C9ZA91-F1
#
_entry.id   AF-C9ZA91-F1
#
_cell.length_a   1.000
_cell.length_b   1.000
_cell.length_c   1.000
_cell.angle_alpha   90.00
_cell.angle_beta   90.00
_cell.angle_gamma   90.00
#
_symmetry.space_group_name_H-M   'P 1'
#
loop_
_entity.id
_entity.type
_entity.pdbx_description
1 polymer ?
#
loop_
_entity_poly.entity_id
_entity_poly.type
_entity_poly.pdbx_seq_one_letter_code
_entity_poly.pdbx_strand_id
1 'polypeptide(L)'
;MEGMSTERSQGPRAPGALLLCRADPDSVAPVAQLLRERMLLTPAGSEWTALVPEGKPWLQGGEPVDRVLGGWASALAVGVPWPVLALWWDADRSGYTLAAGFRRTVGYEWLANGTPVGEDEAMRTFAARLGLDPVLDAQSLEDLTRGDPAADARSRLRGLLAVLARAGVTLPAGLGPGEPADRLREVARVQPGVQRIEWTGWRGAVRSELDALERGRLGPWLPWAGTPRARALAAAQLLAGLPLTAWGLHRRSPGWLTAGGLLLAHGTVGLLYDLAHPRD
;
A
#
# COMPACT_ATOMS: atom_id res chain seq x y z
N MET A 1 39.52 -28.27 32.54
CA MET A 1 39.35 -27.98 31.11
C MET A 1 37.94 -28.40 30.75
N GLU A 2 36.95 -27.54 30.96
CA GLU A 2 35.58 -27.74 30.49
C GLU A 2 35.05 -26.37 30.13
N GLY A 3 35.06 -26.09 28.83
CA GLY A 3 34.47 -24.89 28.26
C GLY A 3 32.96 -25.08 28.21
N MET A 4 32.26 -24.40 29.11
CA MET A 4 30.85 -24.07 28.93
C MET A 4 30.73 -23.14 27.71
N SER A 5 30.50 -23.74 26.54
CA SER A 5 30.00 -23.03 25.37
C SER A 5 28.60 -22.53 25.70
N THR A 6 28.50 -21.24 26.02
CA THR A 6 27.22 -20.54 26.04
C THR A 6 26.68 -20.47 24.61
N GLU A 7 25.96 -21.49 24.18
CA GLU A 7 24.97 -21.34 23.11
C GLU A 7 23.93 -20.34 23.62
N ARG A 8 24.16 -19.06 23.31
CA ARG A 8 23.09 -18.08 23.36
C ARG A 8 22.05 -18.54 22.36
N SER A 9 21.00 -19.22 22.84
CA SER A 9 19.78 -19.45 22.08
C SER A 9 19.31 -18.08 21.59
N GLN A 10 19.58 -17.77 20.32
CA GLN A 10 19.03 -16.59 19.67
C GLN A 10 17.52 -16.83 19.63
N GLY A 11 16.76 -16.02 20.37
CA GLY A 11 15.31 -16.05 20.32
C GLY A 11 14.82 -15.94 18.86
N PRO A 12 13.58 -16.39 18.57
CA PRO A 12 13.03 -16.37 17.23
C PRO A 12 13.20 -15.00 16.61
N ARG A 13 13.91 -14.96 15.47
CA ARG A 13 14.23 -13.72 14.77
C ARG A 13 12.94 -13.09 14.27
N ALA A 14 12.58 -11.94 14.84
CA ALA A 14 11.34 -11.26 14.52
C ALA A 14 11.37 -10.63 13.11
N PRO A 15 10.24 -10.65 12.38
CA PRO A 15 10.17 -10.13 11.03
C PRO A 15 10.26 -8.61 10.98
N GLY A 16 10.79 -8.11 9.85
CA GLY A 16 10.89 -6.71 9.53
C GLY A 16 10.65 -6.46 8.05
N ALA A 17 10.21 -5.24 7.74
CA ALA A 17 9.87 -4.84 6.40
C ALA A 17 9.97 -3.32 6.22
N LEU A 18 10.25 -2.91 4.98
CA LEU A 18 10.50 -1.53 4.57
C LEU A 18 10.09 -1.38 3.10
N LEU A 19 9.48 -0.25 2.74
CA LEU A 19 9.29 0.15 1.34
C LEU A 19 10.22 1.32 1.02
N LEU A 20 10.81 1.32 -0.17
CA LEU A 20 11.62 2.42 -0.71
C LEU A 20 10.95 2.94 -1.98
N CYS A 21 10.55 4.20 -1.96
CA CYS A 21 9.99 4.90 -3.11
C CYS A 21 11.04 5.84 -3.67
N ARG A 22 11.30 5.80 -4.98
CA ARG A 22 12.22 6.74 -5.64
C ARG A 22 11.52 8.08 -5.93
N ALA A 23 11.12 8.75 -4.86
CA ALA A 23 10.53 10.08 -4.88
C ALA A 23 10.72 10.76 -3.52
N ASP A 24 10.55 12.07 -3.49
CA ASP A 24 10.54 12.86 -2.27
C ASP A 24 9.32 12.52 -1.37
N PRO A 25 9.39 12.80 -0.06
CA PRO A 25 8.31 12.45 0.86
C PRO A 25 6.96 13.08 0.51
N ASP A 26 6.94 14.30 -0.02
CA ASP A 26 5.70 15.04 -0.33
C ASP A 26 4.98 14.45 -1.55
N SER A 27 5.73 13.90 -2.52
CA SER A 27 5.19 13.11 -3.63
C SER A 27 4.65 11.74 -3.18
N VAL A 28 5.27 11.12 -2.17
CA VAL A 28 4.92 9.78 -1.71
C VAL A 28 3.70 9.79 -0.78
N ALA A 29 3.59 10.80 0.09
CA ALA A 29 2.57 10.84 1.14
C ALA A 29 1.12 10.68 0.63
N PRO A 30 0.67 11.37 -0.43
CA PRO A 30 -0.70 11.23 -0.93
C PRO A 30 -1.01 9.81 -1.44
N VAL A 31 -0.04 9.15 -2.07
CA VAL A 31 -0.19 7.80 -2.59
C VAL A 31 -0.17 6.78 -1.46
N ALA A 32 0.69 6.98 -0.45
CA ALA A 32 0.76 6.14 0.74
C ALA A 32 -0.55 6.15 1.55
N GLN A 33 -1.28 7.27 1.59
CA GLN A 33 -2.60 7.34 2.23
C GLN A 33 -3.62 6.38 1.61
N LEU A 34 -3.50 6.09 0.31
CA LEU A 34 -4.41 5.17 -0.40
C LEU A 34 -4.22 3.71 0.02
N LEU A 35 -3.07 3.35 0.60
CA LEU A 35 -2.87 2.02 1.19
C LEU A 35 -3.76 1.80 2.40
N ARG A 36 -4.33 2.86 2.99
CA ARG A 36 -5.17 2.82 4.21
C ARG A 36 -4.48 2.19 5.41
N GLU A 37 -3.15 2.28 5.43
CA GLU A 37 -2.30 1.75 6.48
C GLU A 37 -1.53 2.87 7.15
N ARG A 38 -1.31 2.73 8.47
CA ARG A 38 -0.51 3.70 9.21
C ARG A 38 0.97 3.45 8.90
N MET A 39 1.64 4.47 8.39
CA MET A 39 3.05 4.39 8.00
C MET A 39 3.81 5.64 8.42
N LEU A 40 5.11 5.49 8.62
CA LEU A 40 6.06 6.58 8.81
C LEU A 40 6.89 6.73 7.55
N LEU A 41 6.94 7.94 7.01
CA LEU A 41 7.79 8.30 5.88
C LEU A 41 9.03 9.00 6.43
N THR A 42 10.19 8.58 5.98
CA THR A 42 11.46 9.23 6.30
C THR A 42 12.28 9.38 5.02
N PRO A 43 13.00 10.49 4.84
CA PRO A 43 14.01 10.59 3.79
C PRO A 43 15.00 9.41 3.88
N ALA A 44 15.34 8.87 2.73
CA ALA A 44 16.24 7.72 2.57
C ALA A 44 17.27 7.96 1.45
N GLY A 45 17.72 9.21 1.31
CA GLY A 45 18.53 9.69 0.19
C GLY A 45 17.96 10.98 -0.39
N SER A 46 18.62 11.53 -1.42
CA SER A 46 18.13 12.75 -2.10
C SER A 46 16.85 12.50 -2.89
N GLU A 47 16.74 11.32 -3.52
CA GLU A 47 15.64 10.94 -4.43
C GLU A 47 14.80 9.79 -3.87
N TRP A 48 14.96 9.46 -2.60
CA TRP A 48 14.39 8.26 -2.00
C TRP A 48 13.70 8.55 -0.69
N THR A 49 12.53 7.93 -0.52
CA THR A 49 11.75 7.95 0.72
C THR A 49 11.54 6.51 1.20
N ALA A 50 11.82 6.27 2.47
CA ALA A 50 11.52 5.03 3.14
C ALA A 50 10.15 5.11 3.84
N LEU A 51 9.30 4.11 3.63
CA LEU A 51 8.07 3.92 4.40
C LEU A 51 8.25 2.75 5.36
N VAL A 52 7.98 3.02 6.63
CA VAL A 52 8.02 2.05 7.71
C VAL A 52 6.58 1.80 8.19
N PRO A 53 6.05 0.58 8.01
CA PRO A 53 4.71 0.24 8.49
C PRO A 53 4.64 0.32 10.02
N GLU A 54 3.61 1.00 10.56
CA GLU A 54 3.37 1.00 12.00
C GLU A 54 2.62 -0.26 12.46
N GLY A 55 1.80 -0.82 11.57
CA GLY A 55 1.10 -2.09 11.73
C GLY A 55 1.97 -3.29 11.36
N LYS A 56 1.51 -4.48 11.74
CA LYS A 56 2.17 -5.76 11.42
C LYS A 56 1.12 -6.79 10.98
N PRO A 57 0.45 -6.58 9.84
CA PRO A 57 -0.63 -7.45 9.38
C PRO A 57 -0.17 -8.92 9.22
N TRP A 58 1.11 -9.15 8.88
CA TRP A 58 1.72 -10.48 8.84
C TRP A 58 1.85 -11.18 10.21
N LEU A 59 1.72 -10.46 11.33
CA LEU A 59 1.71 -11.07 12.67
C LEU A 59 0.32 -11.46 13.17
N GLN A 60 -0.77 -10.96 12.56
CA GLN A 60 -2.15 -11.17 13.06
C GLN A 60 -2.93 -12.25 12.29
N GLY A 61 -2.24 -13.12 11.54
CA GLY A 61 -2.78 -14.41 11.12
C GLY A 61 -3.35 -14.49 9.71
N GLY A 62 -2.51 -14.40 8.67
CA GLY A 62 -2.94 -14.90 7.35
C GLY A 62 -1.88 -14.91 6.26
N GLU A 63 -1.20 -13.78 6.01
CA GLU A 63 -0.32 -13.64 4.86
C GLU A 63 1.15 -13.44 5.24
N PRO A 64 2.08 -14.07 4.50
CA PRO A 64 3.50 -13.89 4.73
C PRO A 64 3.95 -12.48 4.35
N VAL A 65 5.04 -12.01 4.98
CA VAL A 65 5.50 -10.62 4.89
C VAL A 65 5.80 -10.18 3.45
N ASP A 66 6.32 -11.10 2.63
CA ASP A 66 6.63 -10.89 1.21
C ASP A 66 5.37 -10.56 0.40
N ARG A 67 4.26 -11.28 0.64
CA ARG A 67 2.99 -11.06 -0.07
C ARG A 67 2.39 -9.71 0.27
N VAL A 68 2.34 -9.37 1.55
CA VAL A 68 1.79 -8.08 2.00
C VAL A 68 2.59 -6.92 1.40
N LEU A 69 3.91 -6.97 1.53
CA LEU A 69 4.78 -5.89 1.07
C LEU A 69 4.82 -5.80 -0.47
N GLY A 70 4.80 -6.93 -1.18
CA GLY A 70 4.69 -6.96 -2.63
C GLY A 70 3.36 -6.36 -3.12
N GLY A 71 2.27 -6.60 -2.40
CA GLY A 71 0.97 -5.99 -2.65
C GLY A 71 1.00 -4.47 -2.46
N TRP A 72 1.56 -3.99 -1.34
CA TRP A 72 1.73 -2.55 -1.10
C TRP A 72 2.65 -1.88 -2.11
N ALA A 73 3.78 -2.49 -2.46
CA ALA A 73 4.69 -1.96 -3.48
C ALA A 73 4.00 -1.83 -4.84
N SER A 74 3.21 -2.84 -5.22
CA SER A 74 2.43 -2.80 -6.46
C SER A 74 1.38 -1.69 -6.41
N ALA A 75 0.62 -1.58 -5.32
CA ALA A 75 -0.40 -0.56 -5.15
C ALA A 75 0.19 0.87 -5.16
N LEU A 76 1.34 1.10 -4.52
CA LEU A 76 2.04 2.38 -4.56
C LEU A 76 2.56 2.72 -5.96
N ALA A 77 3.04 1.70 -6.70
CA ALA A 77 3.62 1.90 -8.01
C ALA A 77 2.57 2.16 -9.10
N VAL A 78 1.28 1.88 -8.84
CA VAL A 78 0.20 2.15 -9.79
C VAL A 78 0.01 3.66 -9.95
N GLY A 79 0.14 4.13 -11.18
CA GLY A 79 -0.14 5.53 -11.53
C GLY A 79 0.95 6.53 -11.17
N VAL A 80 2.10 6.07 -10.67
CA VAL A 80 3.28 6.90 -10.41
C VAL A 80 4.40 6.60 -11.40
N PRO A 81 5.25 7.59 -11.73
CA PRO A 81 6.34 7.39 -12.70
C PRO A 81 7.59 6.73 -12.08
N TRP A 82 7.64 6.58 -10.76
CA TRP A 82 8.81 6.09 -10.03
C TRP A 82 8.64 4.66 -9.51
N PRO A 83 9.74 3.90 -9.38
CA PRO A 83 9.69 2.54 -8.83
C PRO A 83 9.48 2.51 -7.31
N VAL A 84 8.85 1.42 -6.83
CA VAL A 84 8.73 1.08 -5.42
C VAL A 84 9.44 -0.25 -5.17
N LEU A 85 10.32 -0.28 -4.18
CA LEU A 85 11.04 -1.46 -3.74
C LEU A 85 10.56 -1.88 -2.35
N ALA A 86 9.92 -3.05 -2.26
CA ALA A 86 9.66 -3.73 -1.01
C ALA A 86 10.89 -4.53 -0.58
N LEU A 87 11.32 -4.35 0.67
CA LEU A 87 12.36 -5.14 1.35
C LEU A 87 11.72 -5.84 2.55
N TRP A 88 12.00 -7.12 2.74
CA TRP A 88 11.40 -7.91 3.80
C TRP A 88 12.34 -9.01 4.29
N TRP A 89 12.19 -9.38 5.56
CA TRP A 89 12.90 -10.49 6.18
C TRP A 89 12.10 -11.08 7.33
N ASP A 90 12.23 -12.39 7.51
CA ASP A 90 11.67 -13.12 8.64
C ASP A 90 12.72 -14.09 9.22
N ALA A 91 12.27 -15.15 9.88
CA ALA A 91 13.14 -16.17 10.45
C ALA A 91 13.74 -17.09 9.38
N ASP A 92 13.02 -17.33 8.29
CA ASP A 92 13.29 -18.38 7.31
C ASP A 92 13.82 -17.83 5.99
N ARG A 93 13.49 -16.59 5.64
CA ARG A 93 13.78 -15.98 4.34
C ARG A 93 13.99 -14.48 4.44
N SER A 94 14.58 -13.94 3.38
CA SER A 94 14.60 -12.50 3.14
C SER A 94 14.64 -12.23 1.65
N GLY A 95 14.10 -11.10 1.23
CA GLY A 95 14.05 -10.80 -0.19
C GLY A 95 13.56 -9.39 -0.47
N TYR A 96 13.34 -9.16 -1.76
CA TYR A 96 12.79 -7.92 -2.25
C TYR A 96 11.76 -8.13 -3.36
N THR A 97 10.96 -7.11 -3.60
CA THR A 97 10.07 -7.01 -4.76
C THR A 97 10.08 -5.59 -5.29
N LEU A 98 10.40 -5.43 -6.56
CA LEU A 98 10.38 -4.18 -7.30
C LEU A 98 9.09 -4.09 -8.14
N ALA A 99 8.30 -3.06 -7.88
CA ALA A 99 7.14 -2.67 -8.66
C ALA A 99 7.41 -1.35 -9.39
N ALA A 100 6.89 -1.21 -10.62
CA ALA A 100 7.05 -0.01 -11.43
C ALA A 100 5.88 0.11 -12.42
N GLY A 101 4.86 0.91 -12.08
CA GLY A 101 3.65 1.03 -12.89
C GLY A 101 2.94 -0.31 -13.11
N PHE A 102 2.53 -0.55 -14.35
CA PHE A 102 1.86 -1.79 -14.77
C PHE A 102 2.81 -2.90 -15.23
N ARG A 103 4.13 -2.75 -15.01
CA ARG A 103 5.10 -3.79 -15.39
C ARG A 103 5.00 -4.96 -14.41
N ARG A 104 5.22 -6.19 -14.91
CA ARG A 104 5.34 -7.40 -14.05
C ARG A 104 6.36 -7.12 -12.95
N THR A 105 6.03 -7.39 -11.69
CA THR A 105 6.97 -7.25 -10.57
C THR A 105 8.21 -8.12 -10.77
N VAL A 106 9.32 -7.69 -10.20
CA VAL A 106 10.59 -8.44 -10.20
C VAL A 106 11.04 -8.60 -8.77
N GLY A 107 11.29 -9.83 -8.35
CA GLY A 107 11.72 -10.10 -6.98
C GLY A 107 12.82 -11.15 -6.95
N TYR A 108 13.55 -11.15 -5.84
CA TYR A 108 14.56 -12.14 -5.54
C TYR A 108 14.49 -12.45 -4.05
N GLU A 109 14.69 -13.71 -3.67
CA GLU A 109 14.69 -14.14 -2.28
C GLU A 109 15.85 -15.08 -1.98
N TRP A 110 16.26 -15.07 -0.71
CA TRP A 110 17.26 -15.96 -0.14
C TRP A 110 16.64 -16.68 1.06
N LEU A 111 16.97 -17.96 1.23
CA LEU A 111 16.72 -18.70 2.47
C LEU A 111 17.56 -18.13 3.61
N ALA A 112 17.23 -18.47 4.86
CA ALA A 112 17.88 -17.96 6.07
C ALA A 112 19.41 -18.10 6.04
N ASN A 113 19.92 -19.19 5.49
CA ASN A 113 21.34 -19.48 5.31
C ASN A 113 22.01 -18.72 4.15
N GLY A 114 21.27 -17.88 3.43
CA GLY A 114 21.73 -17.13 2.28
C GLY A 114 21.67 -17.88 0.96
N THR A 115 21.10 -19.09 0.92
CA THR A 115 20.92 -19.82 -0.34
C THR A 115 19.97 -19.05 -1.26
N PRO A 116 20.38 -18.73 -2.49
CA PRO A 116 19.54 -18.07 -3.49
C PRO A 116 18.38 -18.98 -3.91
N VAL A 117 17.17 -18.42 -4.05
CA VAL A 117 15.97 -19.14 -4.54
C VAL A 117 15.38 -18.48 -5.80
N GLY A 118 15.88 -17.29 -6.19
CA GLY A 118 15.44 -16.57 -7.38
C GLY A 118 16.23 -16.88 -8.64
N GLU A 119 15.65 -16.55 -9.79
CA GLU A 119 16.32 -16.62 -11.10
C GLU A 119 17.31 -15.46 -11.28
N ASP A 120 18.52 -15.72 -11.78
CA ASP A 120 19.54 -14.67 -12.03
C ASP A 120 19.05 -13.57 -12.98
N GLU A 121 18.13 -13.90 -13.90
CA GLU A 121 17.51 -12.91 -14.80
C GLU A 121 16.71 -11.83 -14.06
N ALA A 122 16.14 -12.17 -12.90
CA ALA A 122 15.46 -11.20 -12.06
C ALA A 122 16.42 -10.09 -11.59
N MET A 123 17.68 -10.44 -11.34
CA MET A 123 18.69 -9.49 -10.87
C MET A 123 19.12 -8.51 -11.97
N ARG A 124 19.31 -9.00 -13.20
CA ARG A 124 19.57 -8.15 -14.37
C ARG A 124 18.39 -7.23 -14.68
N THR A 125 17.17 -7.75 -14.62
CA THR A 125 15.96 -6.94 -14.84
C THR A 125 15.78 -5.88 -13.76
N PHE A 126 16.09 -6.22 -12.51
CA PHE A 126 16.09 -5.28 -11.39
C PHE A 126 17.05 -4.12 -11.62
N ALA A 127 18.31 -4.42 -11.99
CA ALA A 127 19.32 -3.41 -12.29
C ALA A 127 18.88 -2.47 -13.42
N ALA A 128 18.39 -3.03 -14.53
CA ALA A 128 17.94 -2.26 -15.68
C ALA A 128 16.77 -1.31 -15.33
N ARG A 129 15.81 -1.77 -14.52
CA ARG A 129 14.63 -0.96 -14.14
C ARG A 129 14.95 0.16 -13.16
N LEU A 130 15.96 -0.04 -12.34
CA LEU A 130 16.45 1.01 -11.45
C LEU A 130 17.48 1.92 -12.13
N GLY A 131 17.88 1.63 -13.37
CA GLY A 131 18.92 2.40 -14.07
C GLY A 131 20.27 2.32 -13.35
N LEU A 132 20.57 1.16 -12.75
CA LEU A 132 21.88 0.90 -12.14
C LEU A 132 22.95 0.73 -13.23
N ASP A 133 24.21 0.90 -12.85
CA ASP A 133 25.32 0.73 -13.80
C ASP A 133 25.33 -0.71 -14.36
N PRO A 134 25.28 -0.88 -15.70
CA PRO A 134 25.12 -2.19 -16.31
C PRO A 134 26.36 -3.09 -16.18
N VAL A 135 27.48 -2.58 -15.65
CA VAL A 135 28.72 -3.33 -15.47
C VAL A 135 29.01 -3.52 -13.99
N LEU A 136 29.28 -2.45 -13.25
CA LEU A 136 29.73 -2.51 -11.86
C LEU A 136 28.61 -2.91 -10.91
N ASP A 137 27.42 -2.33 -11.07
CA ASP A 137 26.28 -2.66 -10.22
C ASP A 137 25.68 -4.01 -10.59
N ALA A 138 25.55 -4.30 -11.89
CA ALA A 138 25.10 -5.60 -12.36
C ALA A 138 25.99 -6.74 -11.83
N GLN A 139 27.32 -6.58 -11.92
CA GLN A 139 28.26 -7.57 -11.38
C GLN A 139 28.15 -7.72 -9.86
N SER A 140 28.06 -6.61 -9.13
CA SER A 140 27.86 -6.65 -7.66
C SER A 140 26.58 -7.39 -7.28
N LEU A 141 25.51 -7.26 -8.09
CA LEU A 141 24.24 -7.93 -7.86
C LEU A 141 24.29 -9.42 -8.24
N GLU A 142 24.99 -9.77 -9.32
CA GLU A 142 25.25 -11.18 -9.69
C GLU A 142 26.09 -11.89 -8.62
N ASP A 143 27.02 -11.20 -7.96
CA ASP A 143 27.75 -11.75 -6.81
C ASP A 143 26.81 -12.18 -5.66
N LEU A 144 25.67 -11.50 -5.49
CA LEU A 144 24.67 -11.83 -4.46
C LEU A 144 23.87 -13.09 -4.78
N THR A 145 23.86 -13.56 -6.03
CA THR A 145 23.17 -14.80 -6.43
C THR A 145 24.08 -16.02 -6.34
N ARG A 146 25.38 -15.85 -6.12
CA ARG A 146 26.30 -16.99 -5.90
C ARG A 146 26.21 -17.51 -4.47
N GLY A 147 26.30 -18.82 -4.31
CA GLY A 147 26.41 -19.45 -2.98
C GLY A 147 27.65 -18.95 -2.23
N ASP A 148 27.45 -18.51 -0.99
CA ASP A 148 28.51 -18.15 -0.03
C ASP A 148 28.05 -18.66 1.35
N PRO A 149 28.75 -19.64 1.94
CA PRO A 149 28.38 -20.20 3.23
C PRO A 149 28.54 -19.22 4.40
N ALA A 150 29.28 -18.12 4.22
CA ALA A 150 29.48 -17.11 5.26
C ALA A 150 28.40 -16.01 5.25
N ALA A 151 27.65 -15.87 4.15
CA ALA A 151 26.69 -14.79 3.98
C ALA A 151 25.24 -15.27 4.15
N ASP A 152 24.64 -14.99 5.31
CA ASP A 152 23.23 -15.27 5.59
C ASP A 152 22.28 -14.35 4.77
N ALA A 153 20.99 -14.66 4.77
CA ALA A 153 19.98 -13.92 4.00
C ALA A 153 20.02 -12.40 4.25
N ARG A 154 20.23 -12.00 5.50
CA ARG A 154 20.28 -10.57 5.89
C ARG A 154 21.54 -9.89 5.41
N SER A 155 22.66 -10.62 5.40
CA SER A 155 23.91 -10.14 4.83
C SER A 155 23.75 -9.90 3.32
N ARG A 156 22.98 -10.73 2.62
CA ARG A 156 22.62 -10.51 1.20
C ARG A 156 21.78 -9.25 1.00
N LEU A 157 20.74 -9.04 1.82
CA LEU A 157 19.96 -7.80 1.77
C LEU A 157 20.78 -6.55 2.09
N ARG A 158 21.76 -6.64 3.01
CA ARG A 158 22.68 -5.52 3.26
C ARG A 158 23.60 -5.28 2.06
N GLY A 159 24.06 -6.34 1.39
CA GLY A 159 24.79 -6.23 0.12
C GLY A 159 23.96 -5.54 -0.96
N LEU A 160 22.68 -5.91 -1.10
CA LEU A 160 21.74 -5.23 -2.00
C LEU A 160 21.62 -3.73 -1.68
N LEU A 161 21.45 -3.37 -0.40
CA LEU A 161 21.41 -1.97 0.02
C LEU A 161 22.71 -1.23 -0.25
N ALA A 162 23.87 -1.89 -0.14
CA ALA A 162 25.16 -1.30 -0.48
C ALA A 162 25.27 -1.00 -1.99
N VAL A 163 24.69 -1.82 -2.86
CA VAL A 163 24.56 -1.51 -4.29
C VAL A 163 23.62 -0.31 -4.49
N LEU A 164 22.45 -0.32 -3.86
CA LEU A 164 21.47 0.76 -3.96
C LEU A 164 21.98 2.10 -3.43
N ALA A 165 22.93 2.10 -2.50
CA ALA A 165 23.58 3.31 -2.02
C ALA A 165 24.31 4.07 -3.13
N ARG A 166 24.84 3.37 -4.14
CA ARG A 166 25.43 4.00 -5.33
C ARG A 166 24.38 4.66 -6.22
N ALA A 167 23.12 4.22 -6.13
CA ALA A 167 21.95 4.85 -6.73
C ALA A 167 21.23 5.85 -5.81
N GLY A 168 21.91 6.33 -4.77
CA GLY A 168 21.44 7.40 -3.89
C GLY A 168 20.62 6.96 -2.69
N VAL A 169 20.42 5.64 -2.45
CA VAL A 169 19.72 5.18 -1.24
C VAL A 169 20.62 5.32 -0.02
N THR A 170 20.25 6.19 0.91
CA THR A 170 20.93 6.35 2.20
C THR A 170 19.94 6.17 3.33
N LEU A 171 19.89 4.97 3.90
CA LEU A 171 18.97 4.68 5.00
C LEU A 171 19.50 5.22 6.33
N PRO A 172 18.64 5.83 7.16
CA PRO A 172 19.00 6.19 8.52
C PRO A 172 19.51 4.98 9.31
N ALA A 173 20.47 5.23 10.21
CA ALA A 173 21.03 4.18 11.06
C ALA A 173 19.93 3.49 11.87
N GLY A 174 19.88 2.15 11.79
CA GLY A 174 18.84 1.34 12.44
C GLY A 174 17.59 1.08 11.58
N LEU A 175 17.48 1.68 10.39
CA LEU A 175 16.47 1.33 9.38
C LEU A 175 17.04 0.37 8.34
N GLY A 176 17.37 -0.86 8.77
CA GLY A 176 18.03 -1.81 7.88
C GLY A 176 17.65 -3.27 8.13
N PRO A 177 18.11 -4.17 7.24
CA PRO A 177 17.82 -5.59 7.31
C PRO A 177 18.30 -6.19 8.63
N GLY A 178 17.43 -7.02 9.22
CA GLY A 178 17.68 -7.70 10.49
C GLY A 178 17.11 -7.00 11.71
N GLU A 179 16.63 -5.76 11.59
CA GLU A 179 15.89 -5.10 12.65
C GLU A 179 14.43 -5.54 12.67
N PRO A 180 13.82 -5.81 13.83
CA PRO A 180 12.41 -6.15 13.90
C PRO A 180 11.55 -4.92 13.59
N ALA A 181 10.32 -5.15 13.12
CA ALA A 181 9.39 -4.08 12.75
C ALA A 181 9.18 -3.01 13.85
N ASP A 182 9.17 -3.39 15.15
CA ASP A 182 9.07 -2.41 16.24
C ASP A 182 10.27 -1.47 16.29
N ARG A 183 11.48 -2.01 16.14
CA ARG A 183 12.72 -1.24 16.18
C ARG A 183 12.84 -0.32 14.96
N LEU A 184 12.44 -0.81 13.78
CA LEU A 184 12.32 0.04 12.59
C LEU A 184 11.38 1.22 12.85
N ARG A 185 10.21 0.97 13.45
CA ARG A 185 9.25 2.02 13.78
C ARG A 185 9.81 3.02 14.79
N GLU A 186 10.46 2.54 15.86
CA GLU A 186 11.08 3.40 16.88
C GLU A 186 12.15 4.31 16.29
N VAL A 187 13.02 3.75 15.45
CA VAL A 187 14.08 4.50 14.75
C VAL A 187 13.46 5.50 13.78
N ALA A 188 12.44 5.13 13.02
CA ALA A 188 11.78 6.02 12.06
C ALA A 188 11.10 7.21 12.75
N ARG A 189 10.47 7.00 13.92
CA ARG A 189 9.75 8.05 14.68
C ARG A 189 10.64 9.21 15.12
N VAL A 190 11.92 8.98 15.31
CA VAL A 190 12.87 10.00 15.78
C VAL A 190 13.68 10.62 14.65
N GLN A 191 13.43 10.23 13.38
CA GLN A 191 14.18 10.79 12.26
C GLN A 191 13.79 12.24 11.96
N PRO A 192 14.77 13.08 11.61
CA PRO A 192 14.48 14.42 11.08
C PRO A 192 13.62 14.33 9.81
N GLY A 193 12.56 15.14 9.75
CA GLY A 193 11.67 15.16 8.58
C GLY A 193 10.73 13.96 8.47
N VAL A 194 10.53 13.20 9.54
CA VAL A 194 9.53 12.13 9.56
C VAL A 194 8.13 12.70 9.31
N GLN A 195 7.41 12.11 8.37
CA GLN A 195 5.99 12.39 8.15
C GLN A 195 5.17 11.17 8.57
N ARG A 196 4.07 11.41 9.28
CA ARG A 196 3.16 10.34 9.68
C ARG A 196 1.97 10.29 8.74
N ILE A 197 1.75 9.13 8.14
CA ILE A 197 0.52 8.85 7.39
C ILE A 197 -0.51 8.32 8.37
N GLU A 198 -1.37 9.24 8.82
CA GLU A 198 -2.52 8.88 9.62
C GLU A 198 -3.68 8.49 8.70
N TRP A 199 -4.18 7.25 8.87
CA TRP A 199 -5.47 6.89 8.30
C TRP A 199 -6.57 7.56 9.11
N THR A 200 -7.13 8.66 8.60
CA THR A 200 -8.37 9.22 9.13
C THR A 200 -9.49 8.26 8.72
N GLY A 201 -9.85 7.36 9.63
CA GLY A 201 -10.72 6.23 9.35
C GLY A 201 -11.96 6.57 8.53
N TRP A 202 -12.48 5.61 7.75
CA TRP A 202 -13.58 5.68 6.75
C TRP A 202 -14.47 6.94 6.71
N ARG A 203 -14.93 7.45 7.87
CA ARG A 203 -15.65 8.72 8.04
C ARG A 203 -14.90 10.01 7.62
N GLY A 204 -13.57 9.99 7.51
CA GLY A 204 -12.75 11.09 7.01
C GLY A 204 -12.70 11.10 5.48
N ALA A 205 -12.36 9.95 4.89
CA ALA A 205 -12.30 9.76 3.44
C ALA A 205 -13.66 9.94 2.74
N VAL A 206 -14.74 9.39 3.30
CA VAL A 206 -16.10 9.57 2.77
C VAL A 206 -16.52 11.03 2.82
N ARG A 207 -16.08 11.79 3.82
CA ARG A 207 -16.41 13.22 3.96
C ARG A 207 -15.62 14.09 3.02
N SER A 208 -14.34 13.82 2.81
CA SER A 208 -13.54 14.54 1.82
C SER A 208 -14.01 14.28 0.38
N GLU A 209 -14.42 13.04 0.08
CA GLU A 209 -15.00 12.70 -1.23
C GLU A 209 -16.42 13.28 -1.40
N LEU A 210 -17.26 13.25 -0.36
CA LEU A 210 -18.57 13.92 -0.40
C LEU A 210 -18.42 15.44 -0.51
N ASP A 211 -17.53 16.08 0.25
CA ASP A 211 -17.28 17.53 0.18
C ASP A 211 -16.76 17.93 -1.21
N ALA A 212 -16.00 17.05 -1.88
CA ALA A 212 -15.53 17.27 -3.25
C ALA A 212 -16.65 17.09 -4.28
N LEU A 213 -17.58 16.14 -4.08
CA LEU A 213 -18.76 15.92 -4.91
C LEU A 213 -19.83 17.01 -4.72
N GLU A 214 -20.02 17.50 -3.49
CA GLU A 214 -20.88 18.63 -3.14
C GLU A 214 -20.39 19.94 -3.75
N ARG A 215 -19.06 20.15 -3.80
CA ARG A 215 -18.44 21.29 -4.50
C ARG A 215 -18.38 21.11 -6.02
N GLY A 216 -18.69 19.92 -6.54
CA GLY A 216 -18.70 19.59 -7.96
C GLY A 216 -20.01 19.92 -8.68
N ARG A 217 -20.01 19.76 -10.00
CA ARG A 217 -21.17 20.07 -10.87
C ARG A 217 -22.43 19.24 -10.57
N LEU A 218 -22.28 18.12 -9.85
CA LEU A 218 -23.36 17.22 -9.43
C LEU A 218 -23.90 17.53 -8.03
N GLY A 219 -23.25 18.41 -7.26
CA GLY A 219 -23.68 18.83 -5.93
C GLY A 219 -25.15 19.24 -5.85
N PRO A 220 -25.70 20.01 -6.82
CA PRO A 220 -27.11 20.41 -6.80
C PRO A 220 -28.12 19.29 -7.07
N TRP A 221 -27.72 18.08 -7.45
CA TRP A 221 -28.61 16.97 -7.80
C TRP A 221 -28.59 15.81 -6.79
N LEU A 222 -27.74 15.90 -5.77
CA LEU A 222 -27.65 14.87 -4.74
C LEU A 222 -28.90 14.88 -3.84
N PRO A 223 -29.43 13.70 -3.45
CA PRO A 223 -30.68 13.60 -2.68
C PRO A 223 -30.65 14.37 -1.35
N TRP A 224 -29.45 14.53 -0.77
CA TRP A 224 -29.19 15.15 0.52
C TRP A 224 -28.85 16.65 0.44
N ALA A 225 -28.74 17.21 -0.77
CA ALA A 225 -28.31 18.60 -0.96
C ALA A 225 -29.39 19.64 -0.60
N GLY A 226 -30.65 19.21 -0.40
CA GLY A 226 -31.77 20.10 -0.03
C GLY A 226 -32.04 21.21 -1.06
N THR A 227 -31.62 21.04 -2.31
CA THR A 227 -31.76 22.02 -3.40
C THR A 227 -33.06 21.78 -4.19
N PRO A 228 -33.63 22.80 -4.86
CA PRO A 228 -34.84 22.63 -5.68
C PRO A 228 -34.68 21.63 -6.83
N ARG A 229 -33.45 21.41 -7.34
CA ARG A 229 -33.18 20.41 -8.39
C ARG A 229 -33.17 18.97 -7.86
N ALA A 230 -32.66 18.74 -6.65
CA ALA A 230 -32.75 17.45 -5.98
C ALA A 230 -34.23 17.06 -5.72
N ARG A 231 -35.09 18.03 -5.38
CA ARG A 231 -36.54 17.81 -5.22
C ARG A 231 -37.24 17.43 -6.53
N ALA A 232 -36.91 18.10 -7.63
CA ALA A 232 -37.45 17.78 -8.94
C ALA A 232 -37.07 16.37 -9.38
N LEU A 233 -35.83 15.94 -9.09
CA LEU A 233 -35.36 14.59 -9.37
C LEU A 233 -36.08 13.54 -8.52
N ALA A 234 -36.24 13.78 -7.21
CA ALA A 234 -36.96 12.87 -6.32
C ALA A 234 -38.44 12.72 -6.73
N ALA A 235 -39.10 13.81 -7.12
CA ALA A 235 -40.48 13.78 -7.63
C ALA A 235 -40.58 13.01 -8.96
N ALA A 236 -39.62 13.22 -9.88
CA ALA A 236 -39.57 12.48 -11.15
C ALA A 236 -39.35 10.97 -10.94
N GLN A 237 -38.50 10.58 -9.98
CA GLN A 237 -38.26 9.18 -9.63
C GLN A 237 -39.50 8.49 -9.06
N LEU A 238 -40.30 9.19 -8.24
CA LEU A 238 -41.57 8.68 -7.74
C LEU A 238 -42.63 8.56 -8.84
N LEU A 239 -42.75 9.58 -9.70
CA LEU A 239 -43.69 9.57 -10.83
C LEU A 239 -43.36 8.50 -11.86
N ALA A 240 -42.09 8.13 -12.02
CA ALA A 240 -41.68 7.01 -12.88
C ALA A 240 -41.79 5.64 -12.19
N GLY A 241 -41.46 5.56 -10.89
CA GLY A 241 -41.48 4.31 -10.12
C GLY A 241 -42.88 3.72 -9.91
N LEU A 242 -43.88 4.57 -9.68
CA LEU A 242 -45.28 4.14 -9.48
C LEU A 242 -45.87 3.39 -10.70
N PRO A 243 -45.85 3.91 -11.94
CA PRO A 243 -46.37 3.19 -13.09
C PRO A 243 -45.53 1.94 -13.44
N LEU A 244 -44.20 1.97 -13.22
CA LEU A 244 -43.33 0.82 -13.47
C LEU A 244 -43.59 -0.34 -12.50
N THR A 245 -43.80 -0.06 -11.21
CA THR A 245 -44.21 -1.09 -10.23
C THR A 245 -45.59 -1.64 -10.53
N ALA A 246 -46.58 -0.79 -10.84
CA ALA A 246 -47.92 -1.22 -11.22
C ALA A 246 -47.92 -2.10 -12.48
N TRP A 247 -47.09 -1.74 -13.47
CA TRP A 247 -46.94 -2.52 -14.70
C TRP A 247 -46.21 -3.85 -14.46
N GLY A 248 -45.18 -3.86 -13.62
CA GLY A 248 -44.50 -5.09 -13.18
C GLY A 248 -45.42 -6.05 -12.43
N LEU A 249 -46.34 -5.51 -11.61
CA LEU A 249 -47.36 -6.28 -10.90
C LEU A 249 -48.38 -6.89 -11.88
N HIS A 250 -48.82 -6.10 -12.87
CA HIS A 250 -49.76 -6.54 -13.90
C HIS A 250 -49.17 -7.62 -14.82
N ARG A 251 -47.89 -7.51 -15.16
CA ARG A 251 -47.16 -8.45 -16.04
C ARG A 251 -46.53 -9.64 -15.28
N ARG A 252 -46.67 -9.70 -13.95
CA ARG A 252 -46.00 -10.67 -13.05
C ARG A 252 -44.50 -10.84 -13.34
N SER A 253 -43.80 -9.73 -13.61
CA SER A 253 -42.37 -9.77 -13.92
C SER A 253 -41.53 -9.29 -12.74
N PRO A 254 -40.68 -10.15 -12.16
CA PRO A 254 -39.90 -9.80 -10.97
C PRO A 254 -38.86 -8.71 -11.25
N GLY A 255 -38.36 -8.59 -12.49
CA GLY A 255 -37.37 -7.57 -12.88
C GLY A 255 -37.94 -6.15 -12.92
N TRP A 256 -39.20 -5.99 -13.31
CA TRP A 256 -39.85 -4.68 -13.32
C TRP A 256 -40.30 -4.25 -11.92
N LEU A 257 -40.62 -5.22 -11.06
CA LEU A 257 -40.92 -4.97 -9.65
C LEU A 257 -39.68 -4.54 -8.86
N THR A 258 -38.53 -5.17 -9.08
CA THR A 258 -37.28 -4.75 -8.44
C THR A 258 -36.86 -3.36 -8.89
N ALA A 259 -36.91 -3.06 -10.20
CA ALA A 259 -36.57 -1.75 -10.74
C ALA A 259 -37.48 -0.63 -10.20
N GLY A 260 -38.80 -0.86 -10.22
CA GLY A 260 -39.76 0.12 -9.69
C GLY A 260 -39.64 0.29 -8.17
N GLY A 261 -39.41 -0.80 -7.42
CA GLY A 261 -39.17 -0.75 -5.98
C GLY A 261 -37.92 0.05 -5.62
N LEU A 262 -36.83 -0.12 -6.39
CA LEU A 262 -35.59 0.63 -6.19
C LEU A 262 -35.79 2.14 -6.41
N LEU A 263 -36.56 2.51 -7.44
CA LEU A 263 -36.89 3.91 -7.73
C LEU A 263 -37.74 4.55 -6.63
N LEU A 264 -38.73 3.82 -6.11
CA LEU A 264 -39.56 4.29 -5.00
C LEU A 264 -38.76 4.43 -3.70
N ALA A 265 -37.86 3.49 -3.40
CA ALA A 265 -36.97 3.58 -2.25
C ALA A 265 -36.03 4.80 -2.35
N HIS A 266 -35.48 5.07 -3.53
CA HIS A 266 -34.59 6.22 -3.73
C HIS A 266 -35.34 7.56 -3.62
N GLY A 267 -36.55 7.66 -4.21
CA GLY A 267 -37.38 8.85 -4.13
C GLY A 267 -37.92 9.14 -2.73
N THR A 268 -38.26 8.12 -1.95
CA THR A 268 -38.73 8.26 -0.57
C THR A 268 -37.61 8.68 0.39
N VAL A 269 -36.40 8.12 0.25
CA VAL A 269 -35.23 8.55 1.03
C VAL A 269 -34.88 10.02 0.76
N GLY A 270 -34.96 10.49 -0.48
CA GLY A 270 -34.73 11.89 -0.83
C GLY A 270 -35.74 12.86 -0.20
N LEU A 271 -37.03 12.48 -0.12
CA LEU A 271 -38.06 13.32 0.52
C LEU A 271 -38.03 13.26 2.05
N LEU A 272 -37.74 12.10 2.65
CA LEU A 272 -37.61 11.96 4.10
C LEU A 272 -36.42 12.76 4.65
N TYR A 273 -35.34 12.87 3.87
CA TYR A 273 -34.19 13.70 4.24
C TYR A 273 -34.53 15.20 4.26
N ASP A 274 -35.34 15.67 3.29
CA ASP A 274 -35.82 17.06 3.20
C ASP A 274 -36.83 17.38 4.33
N LEU A 275 -37.67 16.42 4.73
CA LEU A 275 -38.61 16.57 5.85
C LEU A 275 -37.93 16.52 7.23
N ALA A 276 -36.81 15.81 7.36
CA ALA A 276 -36.05 15.70 8.61
C ALA A 276 -35.11 16.91 8.83
N HIS A 277 -34.85 17.72 7.80
CA HIS A 277 -34.06 18.95 7.88
C HIS A 277 -34.77 20.12 7.17
N PRO A 278 -35.94 20.57 7.68
CA PRO A 278 -36.58 21.77 7.17
C PRO A 278 -35.68 22.98 7.47
N ARG A 279 -35.50 23.86 6.48
CA ARG A 279 -34.72 25.09 6.65
C ARG A 279 -35.46 26.11 7.53
N ASP A 280 -34.69 26.80 8.38
CA ASP A 280 -34.90 28.22 8.71
C ASP A 280 -34.55 29.10 7.51
#